data_AF-A0A8J6LLJ8-F1
#
_entry.id   AF-A0A8J6LLJ8-F1
#
_cell.length_a   1.000
_cell.length_b   1.000
_cell.length_c   1.000
_cell.angle_alpha   90.00
_cell.angle_beta   90.00
_cell.angle_gamma   90.00
#
_symmetry.space_group_name_H-M   'P 1'
#
loop_
_entity.id
_entity.type
_entity.pdbx_description
1 polymer ?
#
loop_
_entity_poly.entity_id
_entity_poly.type
_entity_poly.pdbx_seq_one_letter_code
_entity_poly.pdbx_strand_id
1 'polypeptide(L)'
;MATGGGSPEWTDGELITTELPVDGHRYMQIQGKVVPGYSGGPLLDANGNVLGVVTELVEGTDLALAIPAGVIKDFLNNQHVPYSFVSDELLPETSTGRRWMLRPDNWANLSLAGKGLILLLPTAVLVGFISFLRWCQRKKRKRREDDFEIEFPAGSGY
;
A
#
# COMPACT_ATOMS: atom_id res chain seq x y z
N MET A 1 -19.01 -17.77 41.06
CA MET A 1 -20.01 -17.68 39.98
C MET A 1 -20.03 -16.21 39.56
N ALA A 2 -19.24 -15.83 38.55
CA ALA A 2 -19.08 -14.44 38.14
C ALA A 2 -20.03 -14.15 36.96
N THR A 3 -21.15 -13.50 37.25
CA THR A 3 -22.04 -12.90 36.25
C THR A 3 -21.53 -11.50 35.96
N GLY A 4 -20.68 -11.34 34.95
CA GLY A 4 -20.01 -10.07 34.70
C GLY A 4 -19.56 -9.90 33.25
N GLY A 5 -20.41 -10.24 32.28
CA GLY A 5 -20.19 -9.85 30.89
C GLY A 5 -20.91 -8.53 30.65
N GLY A 6 -20.20 -7.41 30.76
CA GLY A 6 -20.72 -6.14 30.24
C GLY A 6 -20.97 -6.29 28.73
N SER A 7 -22.06 -5.71 28.23
CA SER A 7 -22.32 -5.67 26.79
C SER A 7 -21.16 -4.95 26.10
N PRO A 8 -20.65 -5.45 24.95
CA PRO A 8 -19.61 -4.76 24.21
C PRO A 8 -20.09 -3.38 23.78
N GLU A 9 -19.29 -2.36 24.09
CA GLU A 9 -19.50 -0.97 23.69
C GLU A 9 -18.53 -0.61 22.56
N TRP A 10 -19.00 0.17 21.60
CA TRP A 10 -18.20 0.64 20.47
C TRP A 10 -18.24 2.15 20.42
N THR A 11 -17.17 2.76 19.95
CA THR A 11 -17.08 4.21 19.80
C THR A 11 -16.38 4.54 18.51
N ASP A 12 -16.98 5.46 17.76
CA ASP A 12 -16.37 6.02 16.56
C ASP A 12 -15.23 6.97 16.94
N GLY A 13 -14.19 6.97 16.13
CA GLY A 13 -13.03 7.84 16.30
C GLY A 13 -12.28 8.06 15.00
N GLU A 14 -11.31 8.95 15.05
CA GLU A 14 -10.44 9.31 13.94
C GLU A 14 -9.00 8.86 14.22
N LEU A 15 -8.34 8.31 13.22
CA LEU A 15 -6.93 7.98 13.27
C LEU A 15 -6.12 9.24 12.94
N ILE A 16 -5.36 9.75 13.92
CA ILE A 16 -4.55 10.96 13.77
C ILE A 16 -3.20 10.62 13.13
N THR A 17 -2.54 9.57 13.63
CA THR A 17 -1.25 9.12 13.10
C THR A 17 -1.04 7.63 13.37
N THR A 18 -0.28 6.96 12.50
CA THR A 18 0.10 5.54 12.64
C THR A 18 1.49 5.34 13.23
N GLU A 19 2.28 6.40 13.37
CA GLU A 19 3.72 6.33 13.68
C GLU A 19 4.14 7.30 14.78
N LEU A 20 3.31 7.50 15.81
CA LEU A 20 3.67 8.32 16.95
C LEU A 20 4.84 7.66 17.73
N PRO A 21 6.01 8.31 17.83
CA PRO A 21 7.11 7.79 18.64
C PRO A 21 6.89 8.16 20.11
N VAL A 22 6.81 7.16 20.99
CA VAL A 22 6.73 7.33 22.45
C VAL A 22 7.72 6.36 23.09
N ASP A 23 8.67 6.88 23.87
CA ASP A 23 9.71 6.10 24.56
C ASP A 23 10.46 5.10 23.65
N GLY A 24 10.70 5.48 22.40
CA GLY A 24 11.38 4.63 21.41
C GLY A 24 10.50 3.55 20.76
N HIS A 25 9.22 3.49 21.12
CA HIS A 25 8.22 2.62 20.52
C HIS A 25 7.29 3.40 19.59
N ARG A 26 6.67 2.71 18.62
CA ARG A 26 5.72 3.32 17.69
C ARG A 26 4.29 2.95 18.08
N TYR A 27 3.48 3.98 18.27
CA TYR A 27 2.05 3.87 18.55
C TYR A 27 1.24 4.53 17.43
N MET A 28 0.00 4.09 17.30
CA MET A 28 -1.03 4.83 16.59
C MET A 28 -1.72 5.76 17.57
N GLN A 29 -1.98 6.99 17.15
CA GLN A 29 -2.76 7.94 17.92
C GLN A 29 -4.15 8.04 17.31
N ILE A 30 -5.16 7.89 18.16
CA ILE A 30 -6.57 8.03 17.79
C ILE A 30 -7.21 9.13 18.60
N GLN A 31 -8.21 9.78 18.02
CA GLN A 31 -9.06 10.76 18.67
C GLN A 31 -10.49 10.24 18.72
N GLY A 32 -11.14 10.31 19.87
CA GLY A 32 -12.52 9.88 20.05
C GLY A 32 -12.93 9.90 21.52
N LYS A 33 -14.19 9.52 21.80
CA LYS A 33 -14.66 9.36 23.19
C LYS A 33 -14.06 8.09 23.81
N VAL A 34 -12.76 8.12 24.09
CA VAL A 34 -12.08 7.00 24.74
C VAL A 34 -12.25 7.18 26.24
N VAL A 35 -12.81 6.17 26.91
CA VAL A 35 -13.02 6.17 28.36
C VAL A 35 -12.19 5.07 29.03
N PRO A 36 -11.88 5.18 30.33
CA PRO A 36 -11.22 4.12 31.07
C PRO A 36 -11.95 2.79 30.88
N GLY A 37 -11.20 1.73 30.57
CA GLY A 37 -11.75 0.40 30.25
C GLY A 37 -11.73 0.04 28.77
N TYR A 38 -11.42 0.97 27.87
CA TYR A 38 -11.23 0.67 26.45
C TYR A 38 -9.85 0.05 26.15
N SER A 39 -8.87 0.21 27.04
CA SER A 39 -7.57 -0.46 26.93
C SER A 39 -7.73 -1.97 26.84
N GLY A 40 -7.02 -2.58 25.89
CA GLY A 40 -7.14 -3.99 25.52
C GLY A 40 -8.14 -4.26 24.40
N GLY A 41 -9.01 -3.30 24.08
CA GLY A 41 -9.98 -3.41 22.99
C GLY A 41 -9.35 -3.25 21.60
N PRO A 42 -9.91 -3.89 20.55
CA PRO A 42 -9.44 -3.75 19.18
C PRO A 42 -9.83 -2.40 18.59
N LEU A 43 -8.90 -1.75 17.90
CA LEU A 43 -9.17 -0.64 17.01
C LEU A 43 -9.52 -1.18 15.62
N LEU A 44 -10.70 -0.83 15.10
CA LEU A 44 -11.20 -1.34 13.82
C LEU A 44 -11.29 -0.24 12.77
N ASP A 45 -11.08 -0.58 11.49
CA ASP A 45 -11.46 0.28 10.37
C ASP A 45 -12.97 0.11 10.03
N ALA A 46 -13.47 0.92 9.10
CA ALA A 46 -14.87 0.85 8.64
C ALA A 46 -15.24 -0.50 7.95
N ASN A 47 -14.27 -1.36 7.68
CA ASN A 47 -14.48 -2.71 7.17
C ASN A 47 -14.45 -3.78 8.27
N GLY A 48 -14.16 -3.41 9.52
CA GLY A 48 -13.98 -4.33 10.63
C GLY A 48 -12.57 -4.92 10.71
N ASN A 49 -11.60 -4.37 9.96
CA ASN A 49 -10.22 -4.82 10.02
C ASN A 49 -9.57 -4.31 11.30
N VAL A 50 -8.91 -5.19 12.04
CA VAL A 50 -8.13 -4.80 13.23
C VAL A 50 -6.89 -4.01 12.80
N LEU A 51 -6.86 -2.73 13.14
CA LEU A 51 -5.72 -1.85 12.93
C LEU A 51 -4.72 -1.97 14.08
N GLY A 52 -5.19 -2.27 15.30
CA GLY A 52 -4.35 -2.41 16.48
C GLY A 52 -5.14 -2.64 17.75
N VAL A 53 -4.48 -2.51 18.90
CA VAL A 53 -5.08 -2.67 20.23
C VAL A 53 -4.85 -1.41 21.05
N VAL A 54 -5.92 -0.82 21.58
CA VAL A 54 -5.85 0.37 22.44
C VAL A 54 -5.10 0.02 23.72
N THR A 55 -4.16 0.86 24.16
CA THR A 55 -3.36 0.58 25.36
C THR A 55 -3.50 1.67 26.42
N GLU A 56 -3.53 2.92 26.00
CA GLU A 56 -3.43 4.06 26.92
C GLU A 56 -4.34 5.20 26.47
N LEU A 57 -4.93 5.88 27.45
CA LEU A 57 -5.63 7.13 27.25
C LEU A 57 -4.72 8.27 27.66
N VAL A 58 -4.68 9.33 26.86
CA VAL A 58 -3.93 10.54 27.21
C VAL A 58 -4.81 11.37 28.14
N GLU A 59 -4.47 11.39 29.44
CA GLU A 59 -5.26 12.05 30.48
C GLU A 59 -5.60 13.51 30.14
N GLY A 60 -6.84 13.90 30.41
CA GLY A 60 -7.33 15.26 30.15
C GLY A 60 -7.56 15.60 28.67
N THR A 61 -7.50 14.60 27.78
CA THR A 61 -7.75 14.77 26.34
C THR A 61 -8.67 13.68 25.81
N ASP A 62 -9.16 13.86 24.58
CA ASP A 62 -9.91 12.85 23.83
C ASP A 62 -8.98 11.98 22.96
N LEU A 63 -7.71 11.83 23.36
CA LEU A 63 -6.71 11.08 22.61
C LEU A 63 -6.39 9.75 23.30
N ALA A 64 -6.13 8.74 22.49
CA ALA A 64 -5.63 7.46 22.97
C ALA A 64 -4.54 6.91 22.07
N LEU A 65 -3.74 6.01 22.64
CA LEU A 65 -2.67 5.30 21.97
C LEU A 65 -3.08 3.85 21.73
N ALA A 66 -2.74 3.35 20.57
CA ALA A 66 -2.94 1.96 20.19
C ALA A 66 -1.65 1.34 19.64
N ILE A 67 -1.40 0.08 20.00
CA ILE A 67 -0.30 -0.71 19.46
C ILE A 67 -0.71 -1.20 18.06
N PRO A 68 0.06 -0.93 17.00
CA PRO A 68 -0.26 -1.39 15.65
C PRO A 68 -0.38 -2.91 15.56
N ALA A 69 -1.35 -3.41 14.78
CA ALA A 69 -1.56 -4.84 14.57
C ALA A 69 -0.31 -5.56 14.01
N GLY A 70 0.51 -4.87 13.20
CA GLY A 70 1.79 -5.39 12.73
C GLY A 70 2.76 -5.71 13.87
N VAL A 71 2.88 -4.80 14.85
CA VAL A 71 3.74 -5.01 16.04
C VAL A 71 3.23 -6.20 16.87
N ILE A 72 1.92 -6.34 17.00
CA ILE A 72 1.30 -7.48 17.72
C ILE A 72 1.59 -8.78 16.99
N LYS A 73 1.41 -8.80 15.66
CA LYS A 73 1.69 -9.98 14.83
C LYS A 73 3.17 -10.39 14.93
N ASP A 74 4.08 -9.43 14.85
CA ASP A 74 5.51 -9.68 14.97
C ASP A 74 5.86 -10.23 16.36
N PHE A 75 5.26 -9.66 17.42
CA PHE A 75 5.41 -10.18 18.77
C PHE A 75 4.94 -11.64 18.89
N LEU A 76 3.73 -11.96 18.41
CA LEU A 76 3.19 -13.33 18.46
C LEU A 76 4.08 -14.31 17.70
N ASN A 77 4.55 -13.92 16.51
CA ASN A 77 5.46 -14.75 15.70
C ASN A 77 6.80 -14.97 16.43
N ASN A 78 7.41 -13.91 16.97
CA ASN A 78 8.71 -13.99 17.66
C ASN A 78 8.63 -14.81 18.95
N GLN A 79 7.50 -14.72 19.66
CA GLN A 79 7.26 -15.50 20.87
C GLN A 79 6.74 -16.92 20.59
N HIS A 80 6.62 -17.30 19.31
CA HIS A 80 6.06 -18.58 18.88
C HIS A 80 4.69 -18.87 19.53
N VAL A 81 3.90 -17.82 19.76
CA VAL A 81 2.54 -17.95 20.29
C VAL A 81 1.66 -18.41 19.14
N PRO A 82 1.09 -19.64 19.21
CA PRO A 82 0.21 -20.12 18.16
C PRO A 82 -1.07 -19.28 18.15
N TYR A 83 -1.42 -18.76 16.98
CA TYR A 83 -2.71 -18.15 16.71
C TYR A 83 -3.29 -18.76 15.44
N SER A 84 -4.61 -18.90 15.41
CA SER A 84 -5.36 -19.35 14.26
C SER A 84 -6.40 -18.31 13.91
N PHE A 85 -6.65 -18.13 12.61
CA PHE A 85 -7.83 -17.42 12.17
C PHE A 85 -9.03 -18.34 12.33
N VAL A 86 -10.14 -17.79 12.82
CA VAL A 86 -11.42 -18.50 12.78
C VAL A 86 -11.76 -18.71 11.31
N SER A 87 -11.87 -19.96 10.88
CA SER A 87 -12.28 -20.29 9.51
C SER A 87 -13.71 -19.83 9.26
N ASP A 88 -14.02 -19.49 8.01
CA ASP A 88 -15.36 -19.07 7.59
C ASP A 88 -16.45 -20.08 8.02
N GLU A 89 -16.11 -21.36 8.11
CA GLU A 89 -17.00 -22.45 8.54
C GLU A 89 -17.37 -22.41 10.04
N LEU A 90 -16.60 -21.70 10.86
CA LEU A 90 -16.84 -21.54 12.30
C LEU A 90 -17.47 -20.19 12.65
N LEU A 91 -17.65 -19.30 11.68
CA LEU A 91 -18.36 -18.04 11.89
C LEU A 91 -19.86 -18.31 11.97
N PRO A 92 -20.59 -17.80 12.98
CA PRO A 92 -22.04 -17.89 13.01
C PRO A 92 -22.61 -17.26 11.73
N GLU A 93 -23.64 -17.85 11.11
CA GLU A 93 -24.29 -17.30 9.91
C GLU A 93 -24.78 -15.85 10.09
N THR A 94 -24.95 -15.42 11.35
CA THR A 94 -25.32 -14.06 11.75
C THR A 94 -24.13 -13.10 11.87
N SER A 95 -22.90 -13.52 11.57
CA SER A 95 -21.72 -12.66 11.63
C SER A 95 -21.76 -11.65 10.49
N THR A 96 -21.93 -10.38 10.83
CA THR A 96 -21.93 -9.24 9.90
C THR A 96 -20.51 -8.78 9.51
N GLY A 97 -19.47 -9.45 10.02
CA GLY A 97 -18.08 -9.16 9.69
C GLY A 97 -17.81 -9.39 8.20
N ARG A 98 -17.35 -8.35 7.50
CA ARG A 98 -17.06 -8.46 6.06
C ARG A 98 -15.89 -9.43 5.82
N ARG A 99 -16.05 -10.19 4.74
CA ARG A 99 -15.10 -11.20 4.25
C ARG A 99 -13.74 -10.56 3.94
N TRP A 100 -12.66 -11.12 4.49
CA TRP A 100 -11.30 -10.71 4.16
C TRP A 100 -10.98 -11.06 2.69
N MET A 101 -10.97 -10.07 1.80
CA MET A 101 -10.15 -10.19 0.59
C MET A 101 -8.73 -9.80 0.99
N LEU A 102 -7.83 -10.79 1.04
CA LEU A 102 -6.39 -10.52 1.10
C LEU A 102 -6.07 -9.43 0.07
N ARG A 103 -5.45 -8.34 0.53
CA ARG A 103 -4.89 -7.32 -0.36
C ARG A 103 -4.03 -8.07 -1.39
N PRO A 104 -4.23 -7.91 -2.71
CA PRO A 104 -3.41 -8.59 -3.70
C PRO A 104 -2.05 -7.90 -3.76
N ASP A 105 -1.21 -8.14 -2.76
CA ASP A 105 0.19 -7.74 -2.72
C ASP A 105 1.10 -8.75 -3.44
N ASN A 106 0.56 -9.90 -3.86
CA ASN A 106 1.25 -10.96 -4.56
C ASN A 106 0.84 -11.07 -6.05
N TRP A 107 1.82 -10.87 -6.94
CA TRP A 107 1.77 -11.05 -8.40
C TRP A 107 1.23 -12.42 -8.85
N ALA A 108 1.16 -13.40 -7.94
CA ALA A 108 0.58 -14.71 -8.14
C ALA A 108 -0.91 -14.66 -8.52
N ASN A 109 -1.67 -13.65 -8.08
CA ASN A 109 -3.13 -13.59 -8.18
C ASN A 109 -3.67 -12.76 -9.36
N LEU A 110 -2.80 -12.18 -10.19
CA LEU A 110 -3.23 -11.59 -11.46
C LEU A 110 -3.76 -12.70 -12.40
N SER A 111 -4.90 -12.46 -13.04
CA SER A 111 -5.40 -13.36 -14.08
C SER A 111 -4.32 -13.58 -15.15
N LEU A 112 -4.33 -14.74 -15.81
CA LEU A 112 -3.36 -15.08 -16.85
C LEU A 112 -3.27 -13.96 -17.93
N ALA A 113 -4.40 -13.28 -18.19
CA ALA A 113 -4.49 -12.13 -19.08
C ALA A 113 -3.76 -10.87 -18.53
N GLY A 114 -3.86 -10.59 -17.24
CA GLY A 114 -3.15 -9.48 -16.59
C GLY A 114 -1.63 -9.68 -16.56
N LYS A 115 -1.18 -10.92 -16.37
CA LYS A 115 0.26 -11.28 -16.43
C LYS A 115 0.83 -11.11 -17.84
N GLY A 116 0.09 -11.51 -18.87
CA GLY A 116 0.53 -11.39 -20.26
C GLY A 116 0.66 -9.94 -20.75
N LEU A 117 -0.25 -9.06 -20.32
CA LEU A 117 -0.25 -7.66 -20.75
C LEU A 117 0.97 -6.88 -20.21
N ILE A 118 1.39 -7.16 -18.97
CA ILE A 118 2.50 -6.44 -18.31
C ILE A 118 3.86 -6.83 -18.88
N LEU A 119 4.04 -8.08 -19.33
CA LEU A 119 5.31 -8.54 -19.91
C LEU A 119 5.55 -8.03 -21.35
N LEU A 120 4.49 -7.73 -22.12
CA LEU A 120 4.61 -7.34 -23.52
C LEU A 120 4.90 -5.84 -23.70
N LEU A 121 4.47 -4.99 -22.78
CA LEU A 121 4.67 -3.53 -22.83
C LEU A 121 6.15 -3.10 -22.97
N PRO A 122 7.11 -3.58 -22.16
CA PRO A 122 8.51 -3.15 -22.30
C PRO A 122 9.13 -3.60 -23.62
N THR A 123 8.72 -4.75 -24.16
CA THR A 123 9.26 -5.25 -25.45
C THR A 123 8.77 -4.41 -26.63
N ALA A 124 7.50 -4.00 -26.63
CA ALA A 124 6.94 -3.16 -27.68
C ALA A 124 7.59 -1.76 -27.71
N VAL A 125 7.84 -1.18 -26.53
CA VAL A 125 8.54 0.11 -26.39
C VAL A 125 9.97 0.02 -26.92
N LEU A 126 10.70 -1.06 -26.62
CA LEU A 126 12.07 -1.28 -27.10
C LEU A 126 12.13 -1.39 -28.63
N VAL A 127 11.22 -2.16 -29.24
CA VAL A 127 11.15 -2.33 -30.70
C VAL A 127 10.80 -1.01 -31.40
N GLY A 128 9.87 -0.24 -30.83
CA GLY A 128 9.53 1.10 -31.32
C GLY A 128 10.72 2.06 -31.25
N PHE A 129 11.45 2.04 -30.15
CA PHE A 129 12.64 2.87 -29.96
C PHE A 129 13.77 2.52 -30.95
N ILE A 130 14.05 1.23 -31.17
CA ILE A 130 15.06 0.80 -32.15
C ILE A 130 14.67 1.22 -33.57
N SER A 131 13.39 1.11 -33.92
CA SER A 131 12.86 1.52 -35.22
C SER A 131 12.99 3.04 -35.43
N PHE A 132 12.72 3.82 -34.38
CA PHE A 132 12.89 5.27 -34.39
C PHE A 132 14.36 5.69 -34.53
N LEU A 133 15.28 5.04 -33.81
CA LEU A 133 16.72 5.29 -33.95
C LEU A 133 17.21 4.99 -35.38
N ARG A 134 16.77 3.88 -35.97
CA ARG A 134 17.08 3.54 -37.37
C ARG A 134 16.53 4.58 -38.36
N TRP A 135 15.33 5.09 -38.13
CA TRP A 135 14.74 6.15 -38.94
C TRP A 135 15.49 7.48 -38.83
N CYS A 136 15.86 7.89 -37.61
CA CYS A 136 16.69 9.07 -37.37
C CYS A 136 18.06 8.97 -38.06
N GLN A 137 18.69 7.79 -38.02
CA GLN A 137 19.96 7.58 -38.72
C GLN A 137 19.82 7.67 -40.24
N ARG A 138 18.76 7.08 -40.83
CA ARG A 138 18.48 7.21 -42.26
C ARG A 138 18.25 8.65 -42.69
N LYS A 139 17.54 9.43 -41.88
CA LYS A 139 17.24 10.84 -42.19
C LYS A 139 18.48 11.74 -42.11
N LYS A 140 19.41 11.47 -41.18
CA LYS A 140 20.72 12.17 -41.14
C LYS A 140 21.62 11.85 -42.32
N ARG A 141 21.48 10.68 -42.95
CA ARG A 141 22.30 10.32 -44.13
C ARG A 141 21.94 11.13 -45.37
N LYS A 142 20.67 11.53 -45.55
CA LYS A 142 20.25 12.37 -46.69
C LYS A 142 20.70 13.83 -46.61
N ARG A 143 20.81 14.42 -45.40
CA ARG A 143 21.27 15.81 -45.24
C ARG A 143 22.77 16.03 -45.52
N ARG A 144 23.57 14.98 -45.72
CA ARG A 144 24.98 15.14 -46.10
C ARG A 144 25.19 15.22 -47.60
N GLU A 145 24.19 14.96 -48.43
CA GLU A 145 24.33 15.02 -49.89
C GLU A 145 23.96 16.41 -50.46
N ASP A 146 23.16 17.20 -49.71
CA ASP A 146 22.68 18.53 -50.16
C ASP A 146 23.63 19.71 -49.83
N ASP A 147 24.74 19.48 -49.12
CA ASP A 147 25.72 20.51 -48.70
C ASP A 147 27.01 20.53 -49.56
N PHE A 148 27.09 19.72 -50.63
CA PHE A 148 28.31 19.60 -51.47
C PHE A 148 28.29 20.43 -52.76
N GLU A 149 27.26 21.23 -53.01
CA GLU A 149 27.29 22.20 -54.12
C GLU A 149 28.00 23.49 -53.65
N ILE A 150 29.34 23.46 -53.70
CA ILE A 150 30.16 24.67 -53.63
C ILE A 150 30.09 25.33 -55.01
N GLU A 151 29.33 26.42 -55.14
CA GLU A 151 29.41 27.31 -56.29
C GLU A 151 30.81 27.93 -56.34
N PHE A 152 31.57 27.61 -57.40
CA PHE A 152 32.82 28.30 -57.73
C PHE A 152 32.48 29.55 -58.55
N PRO A 153 32.78 30.78 -58.07
CA PRO A 153 32.62 31.96 -58.91
C PRO A 153 33.60 31.85 -60.08
N ALA A 154 33.06 31.84 -61.29
CA ALA A 154 33.83 31.88 -62.53
C ALA A 154 34.69 33.15 -62.53
N GLY A 155 36.01 32.96 -62.62
CA GLY A 155 36.95 34.05 -62.81
C GLY A 155 36.69 34.77 -64.12
N SER A 156 36.43 36.08 -64.05
CA SER A 156 36.54 36.97 -65.20
C SER A 156 38.02 37.33 -65.38
N GLY A 157 38.64 36.76 -66.41
CA GLY A 157 39.89 37.26 -66.95
C GLY A 157 39.68 38.55 -67.75
N TYR A 158 40.72 39.37 -67.71
CA TYR A 158 40.99 40.64 -68.42
C TYR A 158 40.41 41.92 -67.81
#